data_AF-H9X402-F1
#
_entry.id   AF-H9X402-F1
#
_cell.length_a   1.000
_cell.length_b   1.000
_cell.length_c   1.000
_cell.angle_alpha   90.00
_cell.angle_beta   90.00
_cell.angle_gamma   90.00
#
_symmetry.space_group_name_H-M   'P 1'
#
loop_
_entity.id
_entity.type
_entity.pdbx_description
1 polymer ?
#
loop_
_entity_poly.entity_id
_entity_poly.type
_entity_poly.pdbx_seq_one_letter_code
_entity_poly.pdbx_strand_id
1 'polypeptide(L)'
;QNIGGNSRESSLELHDRPFYAGNPGDYLDARGFEQLLQHLAETDNSRRGAPPAAQSVIEQLPLIIIRQAHEEDGSSVCAICKDSLALGDQAKQLPCMHLYHPNCILPWLGARNSCPVCRYELPTDDPEYEEEKCNAVS
;
A
#
# COMPACT_ATOMS: atom_id res chain seq x y z
N GLN A 1 5.47 -17.31 60.02
CA GLN A 1 6.35 -16.49 59.15
C GLN A 1 7.60 -17.30 58.87
N ASN A 2 7.65 -17.93 57.69
CA ASN A 2 8.91 -18.26 57.04
C ASN A 2 8.62 -18.51 55.56
N ILE A 3 9.46 -17.92 54.72
CA ILE A 3 9.19 -17.56 53.33
C ILE A 3 9.82 -18.58 52.38
N GLY A 4 9.12 -18.88 51.29
CA GLY A 4 9.75 -19.23 50.01
C GLY A 4 10.17 -20.68 49.84
N GLY A 5 9.21 -21.54 49.45
CA GLY A 5 9.49 -22.88 48.97
C GLY A 5 10.09 -22.90 47.57
N ASN A 6 11.18 -23.68 47.46
CA ASN A 6 11.49 -24.64 46.41
C ASN A 6 11.69 -24.11 44.96
N SER A 7 12.96 -24.00 44.58
CA SER A 7 13.45 -23.94 43.20
C SER A 7 12.93 -25.13 42.40
N ARG A 8 11.95 -24.88 41.54
CA ARG A 8 11.60 -25.76 40.41
C ARG A 8 11.80 -24.95 39.15
N GLU A 9 13.02 -25.03 38.61
CA GLU A 9 13.30 -24.61 37.24
C GLU A 9 12.37 -25.40 36.32
N SER A 10 11.29 -24.73 35.95
CA SER A 10 10.26 -25.29 35.08
C SER A 10 10.69 -24.92 33.68
N SER A 11 11.36 -25.88 33.06
CA SER A 11 11.71 -25.92 31.65
C SER A 11 10.56 -25.39 30.78
N LEU A 12 10.67 -24.14 30.35
CA LEU A 12 9.90 -23.62 29.23
C LEU A 12 10.70 -23.97 27.98
N GLU A 13 10.48 -25.18 27.46
CA GLU A 13 11.01 -25.59 26.17
C GLU A 13 10.37 -24.73 25.09
N LEU A 14 11.12 -23.71 24.65
CA LEU A 14 10.90 -22.98 23.41
C LEU A 14 11.12 -23.94 22.23
N HIS A 15 10.11 -24.78 21.95
CA HIS A 15 10.09 -25.58 20.73
C HIS A 15 9.90 -24.66 19.53
N ASP A 16 10.99 -24.54 18.76
CA ASP A 16 11.06 -24.25 17.33
C ASP A 16 10.31 -23.00 16.82
N ARG A 17 10.89 -21.83 17.13
CA ARG A 17 10.89 -20.72 16.15
C ARG A 17 12.12 -20.94 15.27
N PRO A 18 12.01 -21.04 13.94
CA PRO A 18 13.21 -21.06 13.11
C PRO A 18 14.00 -19.78 13.41
N PHE A 19 15.18 -19.95 13.98
CA PHE A 19 16.19 -18.91 14.02
C PHE A 19 16.46 -18.58 12.55
N TYR A 20 15.91 -17.47 12.07
CA TYR A 20 16.45 -16.82 10.88
C TYR A 20 17.83 -16.29 11.27
N ALA A 21 18.82 -17.19 11.29
CA ALA A 21 20.22 -16.84 11.25
C ALA A 21 20.45 -16.26 9.85
N GLY A 22 20.18 -14.96 9.69
CA GLY A 22 20.55 -14.24 8.49
C GLY A 22 22.04 -14.42 8.25
N ASN A 23 22.43 -14.70 7.01
CA ASN A 23 23.83 -14.88 6.66
C ASN A 23 24.55 -13.54 6.91
N PRO A 24 25.58 -13.47 7.77
CA PRO A 24 26.21 -12.21 8.16
C PRO A 24 26.93 -11.50 6.99
N GLY A 25 27.12 -12.18 5.86
CA GLY A 25 27.66 -11.62 4.62
C GLY A 25 26.63 -10.93 3.72
N ASP A 26 25.34 -11.01 4.02
CA ASP A 26 24.26 -10.46 3.18
C ASP A 26 23.82 -9.06 3.65
N TYR A 27 24.38 -8.57 4.77
CA TYR A 27 24.18 -7.20 5.24
C TYR A 27 25.11 -6.27 4.49
N LEU A 28 24.53 -5.46 3.59
CA LEU A 28 25.25 -4.36 2.98
C LEU A 28 25.81 -3.44 4.09
N ASP A 29 27.11 -3.21 4.05
CA ASP A 29 27.75 -2.23 4.92
C ASP A 29 27.39 -0.80 4.45
N ALA A 30 27.74 0.21 5.25
CA ALA A 30 27.43 1.60 4.92
C ALA A 30 27.95 2.01 3.52
N ARG A 31 29.11 1.47 3.11
CA ARG A 31 29.73 1.76 1.81
C ARG A 31 29.01 1.06 0.64
N GLY A 32 28.62 -0.20 0.84
CA GLY A 32 27.83 -0.95 -0.13
C GLY A 32 26.44 -0.35 -0.31
N PHE A 33 25.84 0.17 0.75
CA PHE A 33 24.58 0.90 0.66
C PHE A 33 24.72 2.23 -0.08
N GLU A 34 25.79 3.01 0.18
CA GLU A 34 26.09 4.23 -0.58
C GLU A 34 26.28 3.96 -2.08
N GLN A 35 27.02 2.90 -2.44
CA GLN A 35 27.19 2.50 -3.84
C GLN A 35 25.87 2.07 -4.49
N LEU A 36 25.03 1.33 -3.76
CA LEU A 36 23.71 0.93 -4.23
C LEU A 36 22.80 2.16 -4.45
N LEU A 37 22.77 3.10 -3.51
CA LEU A 37 22.01 4.34 -3.63
C LEU A 37 22.45 5.17 -4.85
N GLN A 38 23.77 5.30 -5.06
CA GLN A 38 24.31 6.01 -6.22
C GLN A 38 23.90 5.35 -7.53
N HIS A 39 23.97 4.01 -7.59
CA HIS A 39 23.57 3.26 -8.78
C HIS A 39 22.08 3.40 -9.09
N LEU A 40 21.23 3.37 -8.05
CA LEU A 40 19.79 3.59 -8.22
C LEU A 40 19.50 5.00 -8.73
N ALA A 41 20.13 6.03 -8.15
CA ALA A 41 19.96 7.42 -8.57
C ALA A 41 20.41 7.68 -10.02
N GLU A 42 21.48 7.03 -10.47
CA GLU A 42 21.98 7.12 -11.85
C GLU A 42 21.08 6.39 -12.85
N THR A 43 20.45 5.30 -12.42
CA THR A 43 19.53 4.48 -13.25
C THR A 43 18.09 5.02 -13.22
N ASP A 44 17.72 5.80 -12.21
CA ASP A 44 16.36 6.31 -11.97
C ASP A 44 15.91 7.42 -12.92
N ASN A 45 16.76 7.90 -13.84
CA ASN A 45 16.30 8.81 -14.90
C ASN A 45 15.25 8.15 -15.83
N SER A 46 15.15 6.82 -15.81
CA SER A 46 14.16 6.04 -16.56
C SER A 46 12.92 5.65 -15.77
N ARG A 47 12.86 5.92 -14.45
CA ARG A 47 11.66 5.65 -13.64
C ARG A 47 10.85 6.93 -13.50
N ARG A 48 10.25 7.39 -14.61
CA ARG A 48 9.14 8.33 -14.49
C ARG A 48 8.11 7.67 -13.57
N GLY A 49 7.90 8.25 -12.40
CA GLY A 49 6.89 7.75 -11.48
C GLY A 49 5.55 7.66 -12.20
N ALA A 50 4.73 6.66 -11.86
CA ALA A 50 3.45 6.45 -12.53
C ALA A 50 2.69 7.79 -12.67
N PRO A 51 2.27 8.17 -13.89
CA PRO A 51 1.65 9.46 -14.14
C PRO A 51 0.35 9.60 -13.36
N PRO A 52 -0.19 10.83 -13.24
CA PRO A 52 -1.52 11.03 -12.69
C PRO A 52 -2.58 10.26 -13.49
N ALA A 53 -3.67 9.88 -12.83
CA ALA A 53 -4.82 9.33 -13.55
C ALA A 53 -5.40 10.39 -14.49
N ALA A 54 -6.00 9.94 -15.59
CA ALA A 54 -6.66 10.81 -16.54
C ALA A 54 -7.74 11.64 -15.84
N GLN A 55 -7.78 12.95 -16.11
CA GLN A 55 -8.74 13.85 -15.44
C GLN A 55 -10.18 13.40 -15.68
N SER A 56 -10.46 12.96 -16.91
CA SER A 56 -11.76 12.42 -17.32
C SER A 56 -12.18 11.20 -16.48
N VAL A 57 -11.24 10.31 -16.17
CA VAL A 57 -11.48 9.12 -15.35
C VAL A 57 -11.78 9.53 -13.91
N ILE A 58 -11.00 10.46 -13.34
CA ILE A 58 -11.18 10.95 -11.97
C ILE A 58 -12.58 11.57 -11.78
N GLU A 59 -13.02 12.39 -12.73
CA GLU A 59 -14.33 13.03 -12.71
C GLU A 59 -15.47 12.01 -12.80
N GLN A 60 -15.33 11.03 -13.69
CA GLN A 60 -16.33 9.99 -13.94
C GLN A 60 -16.40 8.91 -12.87
N LEU A 61 -15.49 8.90 -11.88
CA LEU A 61 -15.54 7.92 -10.80
C LEU A 61 -16.90 7.95 -10.09
N PRO A 62 -17.56 6.79 -9.92
CA PRO A 62 -18.85 6.71 -9.28
C PRO A 62 -18.79 7.25 -7.85
N LEU A 63 -19.70 8.16 -7.55
CA LEU A 63 -19.94 8.63 -6.19
C LEU A 63 -21.07 7.78 -5.60
N ILE A 64 -20.76 7.06 -4.53
CA ILE A 64 -21.69 6.21 -3.83
C ILE A 64 -21.98 6.78 -2.44
N ILE A 65 -23.17 6.48 -1.92
CA ILE A 65 -23.54 6.77 -0.53
C ILE A 65 -23.29 5.53 0.29
N ILE A 66 -22.57 5.68 1.40
CA ILE A 66 -22.29 4.58 2.32
C ILE A 66 -23.60 4.17 3.01
N ARG A 67 -23.87 2.87 2.94
CA ARG A 67 -25.04 2.18 3.51
C ARG A 67 -24.57 1.11 4.48
N GLN A 68 -25.49 0.60 5.28
CA GLN A 68 -25.22 -0.41 6.32
C GLN A 68 -24.52 -1.67 5.79
N ALA A 69 -24.83 -2.09 4.55
CA ALA A 69 -24.14 -3.21 3.90
C ALA A 69 -22.60 -3.03 3.81
N HIS A 70 -22.12 -1.79 3.63
CA HIS A 70 -20.69 -1.51 3.53
C HIS A 70 -19.98 -1.59 4.89
N GLU A 71 -20.69 -1.39 5.99
CA GLU A 71 -20.15 -1.61 7.33
C GLU A 71 -19.99 -3.10 7.64
N GLU A 72 -20.94 -3.93 7.20
CA GLU A 72 -20.90 -5.39 7.37
C GLU A 72 -19.75 -6.03 6.58
N ASP A 73 -19.48 -5.53 5.37
CA ASP A 73 -18.39 -5.99 4.51
C ASP A 73 -16.99 -5.48 4.93
N GLY A 74 -16.90 -4.62 5.95
CA GLY A 74 -15.64 -4.01 6.39
C GLY A 74 -15.02 -3.06 5.36
N SER A 75 -15.79 -2.63 4.35
CA SER A 75 -15.35 -1.70 3.30
C SER A 75 -15.63 -0.24 3.66
N SER A 76 -16.06 0.03 4.89
CA SER A 76 -16.36 1.34 5.46
C SER A 76 -15.15 2.07 6.04
N VAL A 77 -13.91 1.78 5.63
CA VAL A 77 -12.71 2.48 6.12
C VAL A 77 -11.90 3.04 4.96
N CYS A 78 -11.58 4.33 5.02
CA CYS A 78 -10.73 4.98 4.02
C CYS A 78 -9.25 4.64 4.29
N ALA A 79 -8.60 3.92 3.38
CA ALA A 79 -7.20 3.52 3.57
C ALA A 79 -6.19 4.69 3.54
N ILE A 80 -6.60 5.89 3.10
CA ILE A 80 -5.73 7.07 3.00
C ILE A 80 -5.66 7.79 4.35
N CYS A 81 -6.80 8.20 4.91
CA CYS A 81 -6.84 8.88 6.21
C CYS A 81 -6.95 7.92 7.40
N LYS A 82 -7.26 6.64 7.14
CA LYS A 82 -7.49 5.59 8.15
C LYS A 82 -8.74 5.80 9.02
N ASP A 83 -9.64 6.68 8.59
CA ASP A 83 -10.92 6.93 9.25
C ASP A 83 -12.06 6.14 8.60
N SER A 84 -13.10 5.87 9.38
CA SER A 84 -14.33 5.23 8.93
C SER A 84 -15.17 6.17 8.07
N LEU A 85 -15.68 5.66 6.95
CA LEU A 85 -16.70 6.26 6.09
C LEU A 85 -18.07 6.06 6.78
N ALA A 86 -18.71 7.13 7.25
CA ALA A 86 -19.94 7.00 8.03
C ALA A 86 -21.16 6.72 7.14
N LEU A 87 -22.23 6.15 7.72
CA LEU A 87 -23.50 5.98 7.02
C LEU A 87 -24.05 7.31 6.51
N GLY A 88 -24.37 7.36 5.22
CA GLY A 88 -24.81 8.59 4.55
C GLY A 88 -23.69 9.43 3.95
N ASP A 89 -22.42 9.14 4.24
CA ASP A 89 -21.31 9.85 3.61
C ASP A 89 -21.19 9.53 2.13
N GLN A 90 -20.67 10.50 1.39
CA GLN A 90 -20.29 10.36 0.00
C GLN A 90 -18.89 9.76 -0.08
N ALA A 91 -18.76 8.63 -0.77
CA ALA A 91 -17.50 8.00 -1.08
C ALA A 91 -17.32 7.86 -2.60
N LYS A 92 -16.09 8.01 -3.07
CA LYS A 92 -15.71 7.69 -4.45
C LYS A 92 -15.30 6.23 -4.51
N GLN A 93 -15.90 5.48 -5.42
CA GLN A 93 -15.60 4.09 -5.67
C GLN A 93 -14.69 3.96 -6.90
N LEU A 94 -13.57 3.26 -6.75
CA LEU A 94 -12.70 2.92 -7.88
C LEU A 94 -13.27 1.72 -8.67
N PRO A 95 -12.82 1.49 -9.92
CA PRO A 95 -13.20 0.30 -10.70
C PRO A 95 -12.88 -1.03 -10.01
N CYS A 96 -11.88 -1.03 -9.11
CA CYS A 96 -11.51 -2.17 -8.27
C CYS A 96 -12.38 -2.29 -6.98
N MET A 97 -13.51 -1.59 -6.89
CA MET A 97 -14.49 -1.60 -5.80
C MET A 97 -14.04 -1.01 -4.45
N HIS A 98 -12.81 -0.52 -4.33
CA HIS A 98 -12.35 0.16 -3.11
C HIS A 98 -12.97 1.56 -2.96
N LEU A 99 -13.27 1.92 -1.70
CA LEU A 99 -13.99 3.14 -1.33
C LEU A 99 -13.10 4.12 -0.59
N TYR A 100 -13.26 5.40 -0.89
CA TYR A 100 -12.49 6.48 -0.28
C TYR A 100 -13.32 7.75 -0.15
N HIS A 101 -12.96 8.61 0.80
CA HIS A 101 -13.46 9.98 0.83
C HIS A 101 -13.05 10.71 -0.47
N PRO A 102 -13.96 11.49 -1.09
CA PRO A 102 -13.63 12.31 -2.27
C PRO A 102 -12.41 13.19 -2.03
N ASN A 103 -12.34 13.84 -0.86
CA ASN A 103 -11.23 14.71 -0.49
C ASN A 103 -9.89 13.98 -0.30
N CYS A 104 -9.91 12.66 -0.07
CA CYS A 104 -8.70 11.86 0.10
C CYS A 104 -8.21 11.27 -1.22
N ILE A 105 -9.12 10.73 -2.05
CA ILE A 105 -8.73 10.02 -3.26
C ILE A 105 -8.41 10.95 -4.43
N LEU A 106 -9.07 12.11 -4.54
CA LEU A 106 -8.83 13.03 -5.65
C LEU A 106 -7.39 13.57 -5.67
N PRO A 107 -6.81 14.05 -4.54
CA PRO A 107 -5.40 14.45 -4.51
C PRO A 107 -4.44 13.30 -4.80
N TRP A 108 -4.77 12.09 -4.35
CA TRP A 108 -3.97 10.89 -4.63
C TRP A 108 -3.93 10.59 -6.13
N LEU A 109 -5.08 10.58 -6.80
CA LEU A 109 -5.20 10.31 -8.23
C LEU A 109 -4.58 11.42 -9.11
N GLY A 110 -4.52 12.65 -8.59
CA GLY A 110 -3.79 13.75 -9.21
C GLY A 110 -2.26 13.62 -9.14
N ALA A 111 -1.74 12.70 -8.34
CA ALA A 111 -0.30 12.41 -8.26
C ALA A 111 0.07 11.02 -8.80
N ARG A 112 -0.84 10.04 -8.72
CA ARG A 112 -0.60 8.64 -9.09
C ARG A 112 -1.88 8.00 -9.62
N ASN A 113 -1.78 7.24 -10.70
CA ASN A 113 -2.92 6.53 -11.27
C ASN A 113 -3.31 5.21 -10.58
N SER A 114 -2.75 4.85 -9.42
CA SER A 114 -2.95 3.51 -8.81
C SER A 114 -3.78 3.54 -7.53
N CYS A 115 -4.58 2.47 -7.32
CA CYS A 115 -5.33 2.26 -6.09
C CYS A 115 -4.39 2.03 -4.88
N PRO A 116 -4.56 2.77 -3.75
CA PRO A 116 -3.75 2.58 -2.54
C PRO A 116 -3.77 1.17 -1.94
N VAL A 117 -4.86 0.42 -2.13
CA VAL A 117 -5.05 -0.90 -1.51
C VAL A 117 -4.56 -2.03 -2.41
N CYS A 118 -5.05 -2.10 -3.65
CA CYS A 118 -4.79 -3.23 -4.54
C CYS A 118 -3.86 -2.91 -5.72
N ARG A 119 -3.35 -1.68 -5.82
CA ARG A 119 -2.48 -1.19 -6.91
C ARG A 119 -3.10 -1.28 -8.31
N TYR A 120 -4.42 -1.49 -8.41
CA TYR A 120 -5.12 -1.38 -9.69
C TYR A 120 -4.87 -0.01 -10.31
N GLU A 121 -4.36 -0.01 -11.54
CA GLU A 121 -4.02 1.20 -12.27
C GLU A 121 -5.19 1.69 -13.11
N LEU A 122 -5.50 2.97 -12.97
CA LEU A 122 -6.45 3.69 -13.78
C LEU A 122 -5.75 4.20 -15.06
N PRO A 123 -6.50 4.39 -16.16
CA PRO A 123 -5.97 5.01 -17.37
C PRO A 123 -5.42 6.41 -17.09
N THR A 124 -4.40 6.79 -17.86
CA THR A 124 -3.73 8.09 -17.80
C THR A 124 -3.86 8.85 -19.13
N ASP A 125 -3.63 10.17 -19.10
CA ASP A 125 -3.59 11.00 -20.31
C ASP A 125 -2.19 11.02 -20.97
N ASP A 126 -1.24 10.21 -20.48
CA ASP A 126 0.12 10.09 -21.01
C ASP A 126 0.21 8.91 -22.00
N PRO A 127 0.25 9.17 -23.33
CA PRO A 127 0.25 8.10 -24.33
C PRO A 127 1.52 7.25 -24.27
N GLU A 128 2.67 7.84 -23.92
CA GLU A 128 3.94 7.11 -23.84
C GLU A 128 3.87 6.05 -22.72
N TYR A 129 3.29 6.42 -21.57
CA TYR A 129 3.07 5.50 -20.45
C TYR A 129 2.08 4.37 -20.80
N GLU A 130 0.96 4.67 -21.45
CA GLU A 130 -0.03 3.65 -21.83
C GLU A 130 0.49 2.69 -22.93
N GLU A 131 1.35 3.18 -23.84
CA GLU A 131 2.03 2.34 -24.85
C GLU A 131 3.03 1.38 -24.20
N GLU A 132 3.87 1.87 -23.28
CA GLU A 132 4.81 1.04 -22.50
C GLU A 132 4.08 -0.05 -21.70
N LYS A 133 2.95 0.31 -21.08
CA LYS A 133 2.10 -0.61 -20.33
C LYS A 133 1.54 -1.73 -21.22
N CYS A 134 1.05 -1.40 -22.41
CA CYS A 134 0.56 -2.42 -23.36
C CYS A 134 1.67 -3.38 -23.81
N ASN A 135 2.88 -2.85 -24.04
CA ASN A 135 4.03 -3.63 -24.47
C ASN A 135 4.54 -4.60 -23.38
N ALA A 136 4.44 -4.21 -22.10
CA ALA A 136 4.85 -5.05 -20.98
C ALA A 136 3.91 -6.25 -20.70
N VAL A 137 2.72 -6.27 -21.30
CA VAL A 137 1.69 -7.32 -21.14
C VAL A 137 1.71 -8.33 -22.30
N SER A 138 2.57 -8.11 -23.31
CA SER A 138 2.72 -8.96 -24.51
C SER A 138 3.71 -10.11 -24.35
#